data_AF-A0A519ZYC7-F1
#
_entry.id   AF-A0A519ZYC7-F1
#
_cell.length_a   1.000
_cell.length_b   1.000
_cell.length_c   1.000
_cell.angle_alpha   90.00
_cell.angle_beta   90.00
_cell.angle_gamma   90.00
#
_symmetry.space_group_name_H-M   'P 1'
#
loop_
_entity.id
_entity.type
_entity.pdbx_description
1 polymer ?
#
loop_
_entity_poly.entity_id
_entity_poly.type
_entity_poly.pdbx_seq_one_letter_code
_entity_poly.pdbx_strand_id
1 'polypeptide(L)'
;MMRKGDQLTLVPKIYNNEMQLRDSSRHILSFSERRDVYGELSIDDEGTFLLAHGKKKGSQDNVWQLNVLLYPVNQDSLRRVSIPLADKYIDEVLVKIDNRNGTYILNSLFCNEIRGNIAGLFTASISRDAVREPATVFNYFPDSLRGRMNNDGQYNTAFNNVYLRNVILKRDGGFIINLEDFSMRTTGNAFGRSRYDYLYNSPYGYSDYYYYNPSYYNYYRPFYSRNYTTTHYYYDNILAMSLSKSFDVEWNTLLIKKQGDVETDNFLSFSNIITAGEIHYLFMEAERKNQVVINNGLSPSGRLSRYGTLKGNVSGYSFMPKLSKQVGPARVILPCMYRGYIAFALVDFSR
;
A
#
# COMPACT_ATOMS: atom_id res chain seq x y z
N MET A 1 -2.66 21.14 -16.05
CA MET A 1 -1.25 20.71 -16.14
C MET A 1 -0.31 21.78 -15.57
N MET A 2 0.16 21.55 -14.34
CA MET A 2 1.08 22.47 -13.65
C MET A 2 2.51 22.36 -14.21
N ARG A 3 3.12 23.49 -14.56
CA ARG A 3 4.45 23.58 -15.19
C ARG A 3 5.57 23.78 -14.16
N LYS A 4 6.82 23.68 -14.62
CA LYS A 4 8.03 23.98 -13.83
C LYS A 4 7.99 25.43 -13.33
N GLY A 5 7.91 25.61 -12.01
CA GLY A 5 7.79 26.93 -11.38
C GLY A 5 6.42 27.19 -10.75
N ASP A 6 5.47 26.26 -10.91
CA ASP A 6 4.16 26.39 -10.30
C ASP A 6 4.21 26.17 -8.79
N GLN A 7 3.30 26.83 -8.11
CA GLN A 7 3.10 26.70 -6.68
C GLN A 7 2.00 25.68 -6.42
N LEU A 8 2.26 24.70 -5.56
CA LEU A 8 1.21 23.88 -4.97
C LEU A 8 0.60 24.67 -3.82
N THR A 9 -0.68 25.02 -3.94
CA THR A 9 -1.45 25.59 -2.83
C THR A 9 -2.14 24.45 -2.08
N LEU A 10 -1.77 24.24 -0.82
CA LEU A 10 -2.42 23.31 0.10
C LEU A 10 -3.33 24.11 1.04
N VAL A 11 -4.59 23.72 1.15
CA VAL A 11 -5.58 24.36 2.05
C VAL A 11 -6.25 23.27 2.90
N PRO A 12 -5.65 22.85 4.02
CA PRO A 12 -6.33 21.95 4.95
C PRO A 12 -7.55 22.66 5.55
N LYS A 13 -8.64 21.91 5.72
CA LYS A 13 -9.85 22.37 6.41
C LYS A 13 -10.27 21.30 7.40
N ILE A 14 -10.30 21.66 8.69
CA ILE A 14 -10.67 20.77 9.78
C ILE A 14 -12.09 21.08 10.20
N TYR A 15 -12.93 20.05 10.26
CA TYR A 15 -14.30 20.16 10.74
C TYR A 15 -14.47 19.32 12.00
N ASN A 16 -15.33 19.76 12.92
CA ASN A 16 -15.79 18.90 14.01
C ASN A 16 -16.84 17.88 13.52
N ASN A 17 -17.30 17.02 14.42
CA ASN A 17 -18.35 16.03 14.18
C ASN A 17 -19.72 16.65 13.79
N GLU A 18 -19.96 17.93 14.10
CA GLU A 18 -21.12 18.68 13.60
C GLU A 18 -20.89 19.37 12.23
N MET A 19 -19.78 19.06 11.53
CA MET A 19 -19.41 19.65 10.24
C MET A 19 -19.16 21.17 10.28
N GLN A 20 -18.80 21.71 11.44
CA GLN A 20 -18.42 23.11 11.61
C GLN A 20 -16.91 23.27 11.43
N LEU A 21 -16.49 24.29 10.68
CA LEU A 21 -15.08 24.58 10.44
C LEU A 21 -14.40 25.00 11.75
N ARG A 22 -13.33 24.29 12.13
CA ARG A 22 -12.50 24.53 13.31
C ARG A 22 -11.22 25.26 12.98
N ASP A 23 -10.57 24.87 11.88
CA ASP A 23 -9.30 25.44 11.45
C ASP A 23 -9.19 25.38 9.92
N SER A 24 -8.51 26.37 9.35
CA SER A 24 -8.19 26.45 7.94
C SER A 24 -6.96 27.34 7.75
N SER A 25 -5.94 26.79 7.12
CA SER A 25 -4.74 27.53 6.73
C SER A 25 -4.50 27.43 5.23
N ARG A 26 -3.60 28.26 4.71
CA ARG A 26 -3.16 28.22 3.31
C ARG A 26 -1.65 28.14 3.28
N HIS A 27 -1.12 27.06 2.69
CA HIS A 27 0.30 26.87 2.48
C HIS A 27 0.63 26.86 1.00
N ILE A 28 1.70 27.56 0.64
CA ILE A 28 2.18 27.65 -0.73
C ILE A 28 3.54 26.97 -0.78
N LEU A 29 3.63 25.88 -1.54
CA LEU A 29 4.83 25.08 -1.69
C LEU A 29 5.36 25.21 -3.12
N SER A 30 6.68 25.26 -3.28
CA SER A 30 7.29 25.09 -4.60
C SER A 30 6.95 23.71 -5.14
N PHE A 31 6.51 23.61 -6.39
CA PHE A 31 6.19 22.33 -7.02
C PHE A 31 6.87 22.16 -8.38
N SER A 32 7.30 20.94 -8.63
CA SER A 32 7.79 20.48 -9.91
C SER A 32 7.18 19.12 -10.22
N GLU A 33 6.29 19.08 -11.20
CA GLU A 33 5.65 17.85 -11.70
C GLU A 33 6.65 16.71 -11.98
N ARG A 34 7.85 17.06 -12.48
CA ARG A 34 8.90 16.07 -12.81
C ARG A 34 9.71 15.59 -11.62
N ARG A 35 9.68 16.28 -10.48
CA ARG A 35 10.60 16.02 -9.36
C ARG A 35 9.91 15.79 -8.03
N ASP A 36 8.83 16.50 -7.74
CA ASP A 36 8.12 16.37 -6.48
C ASP A 36 7.10 15.23 -6.55
N VAL A 37 7.10 14.41 -5.51
CA VAL A 37 6.12 13.35 -5.27
C VAL A 37 5.52 13.62 -3.91
N TYR A 38 4.20 13.78 -3.85
CA TYR A 38 3.49 13.85 -2.58
C TYR A 38 2.81 12.51 -2.33
N GLY A 39 2.96 11.99 -1.12
CA GLY A 39 2.23 10.81 -0.67
C GLY A 39 0.80 11.16 -0.31
N GLU A 40 0.14 10.23 0.37
CA GLU A 40 -1.23 10.43 0.83
C GLU A 40 -1.34 11.34 2.04
N LEU A 41 -2.45 12.06 2.08
CA LEU A 41 -2.84 12.82 3.25
C LEU A 41 -3.26 11.84 4.36
N SER A 42 -2.55 11.89 5.48
CA SER A 42 -2.91 11.16 6.69
C SER A 42 -3.28 12.15 7.79
N ILE A 43 -4.20 11.75 8.68
CA ILE A 43 -4.67 12.58 9.79
C ILE A 43 -4.58 11.74 11.05
N ASP A 44 -4.03 12.31 12.11
CA ASP A 44 -3.97 11.65 13.40
C ASP A 44 -5.18 11.98 14.28
N ASP A 45 -5.26 11.35 15.47
CA ASP A 45 -6.43 11.54 16.37
C ASP A 45 -6.51 12.95 16.97
N GLU A 46 -5.43 13.74 16.89
CA GLU A 46 -5.40 15.15 17.32
C GLU A 46 -5.77 16.12 16.18
N GLY A 47 -6.00 15.60 14.97
CA GLY A 47 -6.30 16.37 13.77
C GLY A 47 -5.06 16.91 13.05
N THR A 48 -3.86 16.51 13.47
CA THR A 48 -2.62 16.86 12.77
C THR A 48 -2.60 16.18 11.41
N PHE A 49 -2.47 16.96 10.34
CA PHE A 49 -2.27 16.40 9.01
C PHE A 49 -0.79 16.12 8.76
N LEU A 50 -0.54 15.01 8.08
CA LEU A 50 0.78 14.57 7.67
C LEU A 50 0.78 14.23 6.18
N LEU A 51 1.83 14.67 5.49
CA LEU A 51 2.05 14.41 4.07
C LEU A 51 3.52 14.05 3.83
N ALA A 52 3.78 12.88 3.26
CA ALA A 52 5.11 12.54 2.78
C ALA A 52 5.42 13.37 1.51
N HIS A 53 6.64 13.92 1.43
CA HIS A 53 7.11 14.72 0.31
C HIS A 53 8.47 14.20 -0.16
N GLY A 54 8.44 13.43 -1.24
CA GLY A 54 9.62 12.92 -1.92
C GLY A 54 10.11 13.84 -3.03
N LYS A 55 11.42 13.85 -3.26
CA LYS A 55 12.04 14.44 -4.46
C LYS A 55 12.78 13.40 -5.29
N LYS A 56 12.61 13.46 -6.60
CA LYS A 56 13.28 12.66 -7.63
C LYS A 56 14.35 13.50 -8.34
N LYS A 57 15.35 12.84 -8.96
CA LYS A 57 16.33 13.55 -9.81
C LYS A 57 15.76 13.81 -11.22
N GLY A 58 15.15 12.78 -11.81
CA GLY A 58 14.36 12.82 -13.04
C GLY A 58 12.93 12.30 -12.87
N SER A 59 12.12 12.44 -13.93
CA SER A 59 10.68 12.16 -13.89
C SER A 59 10.31 10.71 -13.55
N GLN A 60 11.14 9.75 -13.94
CA GLN A 60 10.93 8.32 -13.71
C GLN A 60 12.00 7.73 -12.76
N ASP A 61 12.69 8.56 -12.00
CA ASP A 61 13.68 8.09 -11.02
C ASP A 61 13.00 7.77 -9.69
N ASN A 62 13.69 7.01 -8.85
CA ASN A 62 13.34 6.84 -7.44
C ASN A 62 13.46 8.16 -6.67
N VAL A 63 12.82 8.22 -5.51
CA VAL A 63 12.94 9.31 -4.56
C VAL A 63 14.33 9.25 -3.90
N TRP A 64 15.02 10.39 -3.88
CA TRP A 64 16.37 10.54 -3.28
C TRP A 64 16.40 11.53 -2.10
N GLN A 65 15.34 12.30 -1.89
CA GLN A 65 15.13 13.06 -0.67
C GLN A 65 13.71 12.84 -0.18
N LEU A 66 13.56 12.64 1.12
CA LEU A 66 12.27 12.50 1.77
C LEU A 66 12.11 13.56 2.84
N ASN A 67 10.99 14.26 2.81
CA ASN A 67 10.53 15.12 3.87
C ASN A 67 9.14 14.68 4.31
N VAL A 68 8.79 15.04 5.54
CA VAL A 68 7.43 14.93 6.04
C VAL A 68 6.94 16.32 6.39
N LEU A 69 5.79 16.68 5.83
CA LEU A 69 5.11 17.93 6.10
C LEU A 69 4.05 17.65 7.17
N LEU A 70 4.13 18.37 8.27
CA LEU A 70 3.27 18.24 9.45
C LEU A 70 2.53 19.56 9.66
N TYR A 71 1.21 19.47 9.79
CA TYR A 71 0.36 20.60 10.12
C TYR A 71 -0.49 20.26 11.36
N PRO A 72 -0.04 20.62 12.56
CA PRO A 72 -0.84 20.51 13.77
C PRO A 72 -2.01 21.50 13.75
N VAL A 73 -3.13 21.12 14.34
CA VAL A 73 -4.33 21.97 14.43
C VAL A 73 -4.02 23.26 15.20
N ASN A 74 -4.57 24.39 14.75
CA ASN A 74 -4.39 25.72 15.35
C ASN A 74 -2.93 26.23 15.33
N GLN A 75 -2.09 25.72 14.44
CA GLN A 75 -0.76 26.26 14.20
C GLN A 75 -0.68 26.84 12.78
N ASP A 76 -0.22 28.08 12.64
CA ASP A 76 -0.15 28.74 11.33
C ASP A 76 1.02 28.24 10.45
N SER A 77 1.92 27.43 11.00
CA SER A 77 3.14 27.00 10.31
C SER A 77 3.15 25.52 9.95
N LEU A 78 3.46 25.23 8.68
CA LEU A 78 3.77 23.88 8.23
C LEU A 78 5.18 23.48 8.69
N ARG A 79 5.29 22.49 9.58
CA ARG A 79 6.57 21.92 10.01
C ARG A 79 7.07 20.95 8.95
N ARG A 80 8.34 21.09 8.56
CA ARG A 80 9.02 20.14 7.67
C ARG A 80 10.07 19.35 8.44
N VAL A 81 9.98 18.02 8.37
CA VAL A 81 10.96 17.10 8.96
C VAL A 81 11.69 16.39 7.83
N SER A 82 13.01 16.55 7.75
CA SER A 82 13.84 15.87 6.75
C SER A 82 14.14 14.44 7.22
N ILE A 83 13.93 13.44 6.36
CA ILE A 83 14.18 12.04 6.68
C ILE A 83 15.47 11.58 5.98
N PRO A 84 16.51 11.19 6.74
CA PRO A 84 17.78 10.75 6.14
C PRO A 84 17.63 9.45 5.35
N LEU A 85 18.12 9.42 4.11
CA LEU A 85 18.09 8.25 3.24
C LEU A 85 19.46 7.54 3.05
N ALA A 86 20.53 8.03 3.69
CA ALA A 86 21.87 7.38 3.67
C ALA A 86 22.35 6.94 2.26
N ASP A 87 22.24 7.87 1.29
CA ASP A 87 22.56 7.67 -0.13
C ASP A 87 21.81 6.52 -0.82
N LYS A 88 20.67 6.09 -0.24
CA LYS A 88 19.74 5.15 -0.86
C LYS A 88 18.64 5.90 -1.59
N TYR A 89 17.96 5.15 -2.43
CA TYR A 89 16.83 5.60 -3.20
C TYR A 89 15.60 4.81 -2.78
N ILE A 90 14.47 5.47 -2.61
CA ILE A 90 13.26 4.83 -2.15
C ILE A 90 12.16 4.90 -3.20
N ASP A 91 11.22 3.99 -3.07
CA ASP A 91 9.98 3.95 -3.83
C ASP A 91 8.94 4.89 -3.19
N GLU A 92 7.67 4.63 -3.45
CA GLU A 92 6.56 5.26 -2.76
C GLU A 92 6.64 5.03 -1.24
N VAL A 93 6.16 6.00 -0.48
CA VAL A 93 6.19 6.01 0.98
C VAL A 93 4.81 5.71 1.53
N LEU A 94 4.65 4.55 2.15
CA LEU A 94 3.48 4.18 2.91
C LEU A 94 3.58 4.73 4.33
N VAL A 95 2.68 5.65 4.66
CA VAL A 95 2.57 6.23 5.99
C VAL A 95 1.61 5.41 6.84
N LYS A 96 1.99 5.16 8.11
CA LYS A 96 1.11 4.63 9.14
C LYS A 96 1.23 5.47 10.40
N ILE A 97 0.09 5.95 10.90
CA ILE A 97 0.02 6.70 12.17
C ILE A 97 -0.26 5.71 13.30
N ASP A 98 0.63 5.68 14.29
CA ASP A 98 0.44 4.98 15.55
C ASP A 98 0.05 5.98 16.65
N ASN A 99 -1.26 6.26 16.73
CA ASN A 99 -1.81 7.18 17.73
C ASN A 99 -1.55 6.71 19.17
N ARG A 100 -1.48 5.40 19.40
CA ARG A 100 -1.28 4.85 20.74
C ARG A 100 0.13 5.13 21.25
N ASN A 101 1.12 4.98 20.38
CA ASN A 101 2.53 5.21 20.72
C ASN A 101 3.02 6.62 20.30
N GLY A 102 2.13 7.51 19.85
CA GLY A 102 2.47 8.88 19.45
C GLY A 102 3.53 8.96 18.35
N THR A 103 3.50 8.04 17.39
CA THR A 103 4.56 7.89 16.39
C THR A 103 4.01 7.84 14.96
N TYR A 104 4.63 8.57 14.04
CA TYR A 104 4.39 8.43 12.60
C TYR A 104 5.43 7.48 12.02
N ILE A 105 4.99 6.42 11.35
CA ILE A 105 5.84 5.39 10.75
C ILE A 105 5.77 5.54 9.24
N LEU A 106 6.93 5.59 8.60
CA LEU A 106 7.09 5.68 7.15
C LEU A 106 7.76 4.41 6.67
N ASN A 107 7.19 3.77 5.66
CA ASN A 107 7.75 2.57 5.05
C ASN A 107 7.92 2.77 3.55
N SER A 108 9.03 2.30 3.00
CA SER A 108 9.24 2.28 1.55
C SER A 108 10.17 1.13 1.17
N LEU A 109 10.11 0.68 -0.07
CA LEU A 109 11.13 -0.21 -0.62
C LEU A 109 12.32 0.63 -1.05
N PHE A 110 13.54 0.14 -0.84
CA PHE A 110 14.75 0.89 -1.20
C PHE A 110 15.64 0.13 -2.18
N CYS A 111 16.36 0.92 -2.98
CA CYS A 111 17.40 0.51 -3.90
C CYS A 111 18.73 1.17 -3.52
N ASN A 112 19.84 0.47 -3.78
CA ASN A 112 21.19 1.03 -3.57
C ASN A 112 21.61 2.03 -4.66
N GLU A 113 20.97 1.96 -5.82
CA GLU A 113 21.24 2.79 -7.00
C GLU A 113 19.94 3.30 -7.62
N ILE A 114 20.02 4.39 -8.38
CA ILE A 114 18.86 4.96 -9.09
C ILE A 114 18.36 3.94 -10.09
N ARG A 115 17.05 3.66 -10.04
CA ARG A 115 16.38 2.64 -10.84
C ARG A 115 16.94 1.23 -10.68
N GLY A 116 17.68 0.98 -9.60
CA GLY A 116 18.22 -0.35 -9.28
C GLY A 116 17.15 -1.34 -8.86
N ASN A 117 17.60 -2.56 -8.58
CA ASN A 117 16.76 -3.61 -8.02
C ASN A 117 16.41 -3.31 -6.56
N ILE A 118 15.23 -3.75 -6.12
CA ILE A 118 14.83 -3.62 -4.72
C ILE A 118 15.80 -4.44 -3.85
N ALA A 119 16.44 -3.75 -2.92
CA ALA A 119 17.39 -4.30 -1.98
C ALA A 119 16.73 -4.71 -0.66
N GLY A 120 15.70 -3.97 -0.22
CA GLY A 120 15.05 -4.22 1.05
C GLY A 120 13.95 -3.21 1.41
N LEU A 121 13.61 -3.20 2.70
CA LEU A 121 12.62 -2.32 3.32
C LEU A 121 13.32 -1.19 4.09
N PHE A 122 12.96 0.04 3.79
CA PHE A 122 13.29 1.22 4.55
C PHE A 122 12.13 1.55 5.48
N THR A 123 12.46 1.79 6.75
CA THR A 123 11.51 2.27 7.76
C THR A 123 12.07 3.51 8.44
N ALA A 124 11.22 4.52 8.60
CA ALA A 124 11.52 5.68 9.42
C ALA A 124 10.40 5.94 10.42
N SER A 125 10.74 6.62 11.52
CA SER A 125 9.74 7.11 12.45
C SER A 125 9.99 8.52 12.93
N ILE A 126 8.89 9.21 13.23
CA ILE A 126 8.86 10.55 13.78
C ILE A 126 8.01 10.50 15.04
N SER A 127 8.60 10.87 16.17
CA SER A 127 7.85 11.05 17.42
C SER A 127 6.99 12.30 17.32
N ARG A 128 5.72 12.22 17.74
CA ARG A 128 4.82 13.39 17.84
C ARG A 128 5.37 14.42 18.83
N ASP A 129 5.82 13.94 19.99
CA ASP A 129 6.07 14.79 21.16
C ASP A 129 7.46 15.42 21.24
N ALA A 130 8.38 15.16 20.29
CA ALA A 130 9.79 15.53 20.48
C ALA A 130 10.46 16.13 19.24
N VAL A 131 11.33 17.11 19.48
CA VAL A 131 12.39 17.56 18.55
C VAL A 131 13.52 16.52 18.58
N ARG A 132 13.23 15.29 18.17
CA ARG A 132 14.23 14.25 17.97
C ARG A 132 14.42 14.04 16.48
N GLU A 133 15.66 13.76 16.10
CA GLU A 133 15.95 13.32 14.74
C GLU A 133 15.13 12.06 14.42
N PRO A 134 14.59 11.94 13.19
CA PRO A 134 13.89 10.74 12.78
C PRO A 134 14.76 9.50 12.93
N ALA A 135 14.22 8.45 13.54
CA ALA A 135 14.90 7.16 13.55
C ALA A 135 14.70 6.48 12.20
N THR A 136 15.77 6.01 11.56
CA THR A 136 15.73 5.36 10.25
C THR A 136 16.48 4.04 10.26
N VAL A 137 15.92 3.02 9.59
CA VAL A 137 16.49 1.68 9.50
C VAL A 137 16.32 1.14 8.07
N PHE A 138 17.37 0.48 7.57
CA PHE A 138 17.38 -0.18 6.26
C PHE A 138 17.55 -1.68 6.45
N ASN A 139 16.46 -2.42 6.26
CA ASN A 139 16.46 -3.88 6.36
C ASN A 139 16.64 -4.50 4.97
N TYR A 140 17.80 -5.08 4.70
CA TYR A 140 18.04 -5.84 3.47
C TYR A 140 17.19 -7.11 3.45
N PHE A 141 16.60 -7.42 2.29
CA PHE A 141 15.94 -8.70 2.12
C PHE A 141 16.99 -9.82 1.99
N PRO A 142 16.90 -10.87 2.82
CA PRO A 142 17.89 -11.94 2.85
C PRO A 142 17.81 -12.80 1.60
N ASP A 143 18.94 -13.41 1.25
CA ASP A 143 19.05 -14.31 0.10
C ASP A 143 18.13 -15.53 0.20
N SER A 144 17.91 -16.04 1.41
CA SER A 144 16.95 -17.11 1.67
C SER A 144 15.51 -16.74 1.27
N LEU A 145 15.16 -15.46 1.34
CA LEU A 145 13.85 -14.97 0.90
C LEU A 145 13.79 -14.82 -0.63
N ARG A 146 14.88 -14.37 -1.27
CA ARG A 146 14.97 -14.24 -2.74
C ARG A 146 14.65 -15.56 -3.45
N GLY A 147 15.27 -16.64 -2.99
CA GLY A 147 15.05 -17.97 -3.56
C GLY A 147 13.62 -18.49 -3.45
N ARG A 148 12.84 -18.02 -2.46
CA ARG A 148 11.42 -18.40 -2.31
C ARG A 148 10.46 -17.50 -3.09
N MET A 149 10.83 -16.23 -3.30
CA MET A 149 10.00 -15.28 -4.06
C MET A 149 10.01 -15.59 -5.56
N ASN A 150 11.13 -16.07 -6.07
CA ASN A 150 11.35 -16.22 -7.51
C ASN A 150 11.75 -17.66 -7.84
N ASN A 151 10.79 -18.46 -8.31
CA ASN A 151 11.04 -19.86 -8.71
C ASN A 151 11.52 -20.00 -10.17
N ASP A 152 11.24 -19.01 -11.05
CA ASP A 152 11.39 -19.16 -12.52
C ASP A 152 12.15 -18.01 -13.22
N GLY A 153 12.68 -17.03 -12.48
CA GLY A 153 13.27 -15.79 -13.03
C GLY A 153 14.69 -15.45 -12.57
N GLN A 154 15.18 -14.26 -12.95
CA GLN A 154 16.50 -13.77 -12.52
C GLN A 154 16.52 -13.46 -11.02
N TYR A 155 17.44 -14.10 -10.31
CA TYR A 155 17.62 -13.96 -8.85
C TYR A 155 17.67 -12.50 -8.35
N ASN A 156 18.34 -11.62 -9.11
CA ASN A 156 18.53 -10.21 -8.75
C ASN A 156 17.25 -9.37 -8.82
N THR A 157 16.24 -9.79 -9.59
CA THR A 157 14.99 -9.04 -9.80
C THR A 157 13.82 -9.59 -8.99
N ALA A 158 14.07 -10.55 -8.09
CA ALA A 158 13.06 -11.29 -7.32
C ALA A 158 12.06 -10.41 -6.55
N PHE A 159 12.44 -9.18 -6.21
CA PHE A 159 11.59 -8.25 -5.46
C PHE A 159 11.07 -7.07 -6.29
N ASN A 160 11.42 -6.97 -7.58
CA ASN A 160 11.13 -5.76 -8.36
C ASN A 160 9.63 -5.53 -8.62
N ASN A 161 8.83 -6.59 -8.48
CA ASN A 161 7.37 -6.56 -8.60
C ASN A 161 6.67 -6.52 -7.24
N VAL A 162 7.40 -6.39 -6.14
CA VAL A 162 6.82 -6.32 -4.81
C VAL A 162 6.39 -4.90 -4.49
N TYR A 163 5.19 -4.74 -3.94
CA TYR A 163 4.63 -3.46 -3.51
C TYR A 163 4.15 -3.54 -2.05
N LEU A 164 4.31 -2.46 -1.30
CA LEU A 164 3.72 -2.35 0.04
C LEU A 164 2.20 -2.32 -0.07
N ARG A 165 1.49 -3.09 0.76
CA ARG A 165 0.02 -3.18 0.75
C ARG A 165 -0.61 -2.61 1.99
N ASN A 166 -0.20 -3.05 3.18
CA ASN A 166 -0.69 -2.46 4.41
C ASN A 166 0.23 -2.70 5.60
N VAL A 167 -0.03 -1.94 6.67
CA VAL A 167 0.68 -2.01 7.95
C VAL A 167 -0.32 -2.24 9.08
N ILE A 168 -0.05 -3.26 9.88
CA ILE A 168 -0.79 -3.65 11.08
C ILE A 168 0.08 -3.32 12.29
N LEU A 169 -0.37 -2.39 13.13
CA LEU A 169 0.38 -1.94 14.31
C LEU A 169 0.28 -2.97 15.44
N LYS A 170 1.41 -3.24 16.10
CA LYS A 170 1.47 -3.97 17.36
C LYS A 170 1.33 -2.99 18.52
N ARG A 171 0.86 -3.48 19.68
CA ARG A 171 0.64 -2.63 20.86
C ARG A 171 1.92 -2.05 21.44
N ASP A 172 3.06 -2.69 21.19
CA ASP A 172 4.38 -2.32 21.69
C ASP A 172 5.11 -1.27 20.82
N GLY A 173 4.48 -0.82 19.72
CA GLY A 173 5.06 0.13 18.76
C GLY A 173 5.84 -0.53 17.61
N GLY A 174 5.97 -1.87 17.62
CA GLY A 174 6.33 -2.60 16.41
C GLY A 174 5.15 -2.71 15.45
N PHE A 175 5.35 -3.37 14.31
CA PHE A 175 4.28 -3.57 13.33
C PHE A 175 4.53 -4.77 12.43
N ILE A 176 3.49 -5.22 11.74
CA ILE A 176 3.57 -6.18 10.65
C ILE A 176 3.26 -5.44 9.36
N ILE A 177 4.16 -5.53 8.39
CA ILE A 177 3.97 -4.97 7.05
C ILE A 177 3.71 -6.10 6.06
N ASN A 178 2.70 -5.93 5.22
CA ASN A 178 2.38 -6.84 4.14
C ASN A 178 2.77 -6.22 2.81
N LEU A 179 3.44 -7.03 2.00
CA LEU A 179 3.84 -6.72 0.65
C LEU A 179 3.27 -7.76 -0.30
N GLU A 180 3.10 -7.41 -1.56
CA GLU A 180 2.55 -8.32 -2.56
C GLU A 180 3.29 -8.21 -3.89
N ASP A 181 3.58 -9.36 -4.47
CA ASP A 181 4.08 -9.47 -5.83
C ASP A 181 2.95 -9.16 -6.82
N PHE A 182 3.11 -8.07 -7.57
CA PHE A 182 2.15 -7.59 -8.53
C PHE A 182 2.84 -7.22 -9.84
N SER A 183 2.32 -7.74 -10.95
CA SER A 183 2.77 -7.33 -12.27
C SER A 183 1.60 -7.17 -13.24
N MET A 184 1.81 -6.34 -14.25
CA MET A 184 0.84 -6.12 -15.30
C MET A 184 1.53 -6.20 -16.66
N ARG A 185 0.92 -6.91 -17.61
CA ARG A 185 1.41 -7.03 -18.99
C ARG A 185 0.34 -6.55 -19.94
N THR A 186 0.68 -5.56 -20.78
CA THR A 186 -0.24 -5.08 -21.81
C THR A 186 0.25 -5.54 -23.18
N THR A 187 -0.58 -6.27 -23.93
CA THR A 187 -0.31 -6.69 -25.31
C THR A 187 -0.99 -5.72 -26.29
N GLY A 188 -0.36 -5.43 -27.44
CA GLY A 188 -0.90 -4.52 -28.47
C GLY A 188 -0.45 -3.06 -28.36
N ASN A 189 0.38 -2.71 -27.37
CA ASN A 189 1.05 -1.42 -27.28
C ASN A 189 2.57 -1.64 -27.32
N ALA A 190 3.29 -0.92 -28.20
CA ALA A 190 4.74 -1.03 -28.37
C ALA A 190 5.54 -0.44 -27.19
N PHE A 191 4.90 0.34 -26.31
CA PHE A 191 5.51 0.88 -25.10
C PHE A 191 5.25 -0.06 -23.92
N GLY A 192 6.21 -0.94 -23.65
CA GLY A 192 6.21 -1.77 -22.45
C GLY A 192 6.17 -0.87 -21.20
N ARG A 193 5.20 -1.10 -20.32
CA ARG A 193 5.04 -0.34 -19.09
C ARG A 193 5.89 -0.96 -17.97
N SER A 194 6.64 -0.13 -17.26
CA SER A 194 7.56 -0.52 -16.18
C SER A 194 6.98 -0.23 -14.79
N ARG A 195 7.54 -0.82 -13.73
CA ARG A 195 7.20 -0.52 -12.32
C ARG A 195 7.17 0.99 -12.02
N TYR A 196 8.08 1.76 -12.63
CA TYR A 196 8.20 3.20 -12.41
C TYR A 196 7.07 4.01 -13.04
N ASP A 197 6.39 3.45 -14.04
CA ASP A 197 5.21 4.06 -14.64
C ASP A 197 3.97 3.92 -13.73
N TYR A 198 4.01 3.00 -12.75
CA TYR A 198 2.92 2.73 -11.81
C TYR A 198 3.14 3.28 -10.42
N LEU A 199 4.40 3.51 -10.05
CA LEU A 199 4.79 3.96 -8.71
C LEU A 199 4.40 5.43 -8.44
N TYR A 200 4.31 6.24 -9.50
CA TYR A 200 4.08 7.69 -9.40
C TYR A 200 3.05 8.20 -10.42
N ASN A 201 2.48 7.33 -11.25
CA ASN A 201 1.55 7.68 -12.31
C ASN A 201 0.47 6.61 -12.47
N SER A 202 -0.71 7.05 -12.91
CA SER A 202 -1.79 6.17 -13.31
C SER A 202 -1.49 5.56 -14.69
N PRO A 203 -1.81 4.27 -14.95
CA PRO A 203 -1.78 3.71 -16.28
C PRO A 203 -2.76 4.39 -17.27
N TYR A 204 -3.66 5.24 -16.78
CA TYR A 204 -4.72 5.90 -17.54
C TYR A 204 -4.37 7.36 -17.80
N GLY A 205 -4.49 7.76 -19.07
CA GLY A 205 -4.02 9.05 -19.56
C GLY A 205 -4.73 10.26 -18.95
N TYR A 206 -3.95 11.33 -18.78
CA TYR A 206 -4.32 12.74 -18.96
C TYR A 206 -5.77 13.15 -18.65
N SER A 207 -6.22 12.91 -17.43
CA SER A 207 -7.35 13.67 -16.86
C SER A 207 -6.99 14.08 -15.44
N ASP A 208 -6.66 15.38 -15.29
CA ASP A 208 -6.38 16.12 -14.06
C ASP A 208 -7.55 16.11 -13.04
N TYR A 209 -8.57 15.24 -13.19
CA TYR A 209 -9.82 15.31 -12.42
C TYR A 209 -9.90 14.38 -11.21
N TYR A 210 -8.97 13.44 -11.05
CA TYR A 210 -8.89 12.58 -9.87
C TYR A 210 -7.50 12.68 -9.25
N TYR A 211 -7.43 13.31 -8.08
CA TYR A 211 -6.23 13.30 -7.23
C TYR A 211 -5.79 11.85 -7.03
N TYR A 212 -4.62 11.54 -7.60
CA TYR A 212 -4.01 10.22 -7.60
C TYR A 212 -3.61 9.82 -6.17
N ASN A 213 -4.17 8.70 -5.71
CA ASN A 213 -3.92 8.08 -4.42
C ASN A 213 -3.48 6.61 -4.67
N PRO A 214 -2.22 6.23 -4.42
CA PRO A 214 -1.75 4.88 -4.77
C PRO A 214 -2.15 3.78 -3.77
N SER A 215 -2.43 4.11 -2.50
CA SER A 215 -2.82 3.14 -1.45
C SER A 215 -4.33 2.88 -1.42
N TYR A 216 -5.14 3.71 -2.09
CA TYR A 216 -6.60 3.69 -2.04
C TYR A 216 -7.27 3.40 -3.40
N TYR A 217 -6.61 3.59 -4.55
CA TYR A 217 -7.27 3.43 -5.86
C TYR A 217 -7.11 2.03 -6.49
N ASN A 218 -7.76 1.04 -5.87
CA ASN A 218 -8.08 -0.22 -6.52
C ASN A 218 -9.57 -0.60 -6.39
N TYR A 219 -10.43 0.36 -6.04
CA TYR A 219 -11.86 0.14 -5.94
C TYR A 219 -12.52 0.22 -7.31
N TYR A 220 -12.98 -0.95 -7.77
CA TYR A 220 -14.12 -1.16 -8.67
C TYR A 220 -14.12 -0.38 -10.00
N ARG A 221 -13.84 -1.07 -11.10
CA ARG A 221 -14.07 -0.56 -12.47
C ARG A 221 -15.43 -0.99 -13.04
N PRO A 222 -16.40 -0.07 -13.22
CA PRO A 222 -17.67 -0.38 -13.88
C PRO A 222 -17.66 -0.27 -15.41
N PHE A 223 -16.61 0.26 -16.06
CA PHE A 223 -16.66 0.53 -17.51
C PHE A 223 -15.48 -0.03 -18.31
N TYR A 224 -15.83 -0.79 -19.34
CA TYR A 224 -14.96 -1.34 -20.37
C TYR A 224 -14.50 -0.22 -21.32
N SER A 225 -13.20 0.09 -21.34
CA SER A 225 -12.62 1.02 -22.32
C SER A 225 -12.26 0.26 -23.60
N ARG A 226 -12.82 0.64 -24.74
CA ARG A 226 -12.52 0.06 -26.07
C ARG A 226 -11.12 0.44 -26.55
N ASN A 227 -10.08 -0.14 -25.97
CA ASN A 227 -8.71 -0.02 -26.47
C ASN A 227 -8.29 -1.34 -27.16
N TYR A 228 -7.50 -1.24 -28.24
CA TYR A 228 -6.88 -2.36 -28.96
C TYR A 228 -5.75 -3.05 -28.15
N THR A 229 -5.76 -2.88 -26.84
CA THR A 229 -4.71 -3.35 -25.93
C THR A 229 -5.32 -4.27 -24.91
N THR A 230 -4.76 -5.47 -24.75
CA THR A 230 -5.21 -6.42 -23.74
C THR A 230 -4.27 -6.38 -22.54
N THR A 231 -4.80 -6.17 -21.35
CA THR A 231 -4.02 -6.03 -20.13
C THR A 231 -4.24 -7.24 -19.23
N HIS A 232 -3.16 -7.94 -18.91
CA HIS A 232 -3.12 -9.07 -17.99
C HIS A 232 -2.59 -8.58 -16.64
N TYR A 233 -3.31 -8.90 -15.56
CA TYR A 233 -2.91 -8.60 -14.20
C TYR A 233 -2.47 -9.88 -13.51
N TYR A 234 -1.40 -9.81 -12.72
CA TYR A 234 -0.90 -10.91 -11.90
C TYR A 234 -0.71 -10.41 -10.48
N TYR A 235 -1.34 -11.09 -9.53
CA TYR A 235 -1.23 -10.85 -8.10
C TYR A 235 -0.80 -12.16 -7.47
N ASP A 236 0.50 -12.28 -7.20
CA ASP A 236 1.11 -13.51 -6.72
C ASP A 236 1.43 -13.38 -5.23
N ASN A 237 2.60 -13.84 -4.79
CA ASN A 237 2.91 -14.08 -3.39
C ASN A 237 2.69 -12.87 -2.48
N ILE A 238 2.30 -13.15 -1.22
CA ILE A 238 2.20 -12.14 -0.16
C ILE A 238 3.36 -12.36 0.80
N LEU A 239 4.15 -11.32 1.04
CA LEU A 239 5.21 -11.31 2.03
C LEU A 239 4.75 -10.54 3.26
N ALA A 240 4.63 -11.22 4.40
CA ALA A 240 4.41 -10.61 5.70
C ALA A 240 5.73 -10.51 6.46
N MET A 241 6.04 -9.34 7.03
CA MET A 241 7.23 -9.13 7.85
C MET A 241 6.83 -8.48 9.17
N SER A 242 7.29 -9.05 10.28
CA SER A 242 7.15 -8.42 11.59
C SER A 242 8.41 -7.63 11.93
N LEU A 243 8.20 -6.39 12.36
CA LEU A 243 9.25 -5.48 12.80
C LEU A 243 9.06 -5.14 14.27
N SER A 244 10.16 -5.10 15.01
CA SER A 244 10.20 -4.64 16.39
C SER A 244 9.92 -3.13 16.49
N LYS A 245 9.79 -2.60 17.69
CA LYS A 245 9.73 -1.14 17.93
C LYS A 245 10.96 -0.40 17.41
N SER A 246 12.11 -1.08 17.35
CA SER A 246 13.38 -0.56 16.82
C SER A 246 13.52 -0.75 15.31
N PHE A 247 12.49 -1.31 14.65
CA PHE A 247 12.45 -1.67 13.23
C PHE A 247 13.38 -2.80 12.82
N ASP A 248 13.85 -3.62 13.75
CA ASP A 248 14.52 -4.88 13.43
C ASP A 248 13.51 -5.90 12.92
N VAL A 249 13.85 -6.65 11.87
CA VAL A 249 12.99 -7.73 11.38
C VAL A 249 13.04 -8.91 12.35
N GLU A 250 11.89 -9.23 12.94
CA GLU A 250 11.73 -10.36 13.87
C GLU A 250 11.52 -11.67 13.10
N TRP A 251 10.68 -11.63 12.06
CA TRP A 251 10.41 -12.75 11.17
C TRP A 251 9.84 -12.28 9.83
N ASN A 252 9.93 -13.13 8.82
CA ASN A 252 9.25 -12.96 7.55
C ASN A 252 8.58 -14.27 7.11
N THR A 253 7.35 -14.15 6.63
CA THR A 253 6.52 -15.28 6.20
C THR A 253 6.00 -15.02 4.81
N LEU A 254 6.22 -15.98 3.92
CA LEU A 254 5.75 -15.94 2.54
C LEU A 254 4.49 -16.79 2.41
N LEU A 255 3.37 -16.15 2.02
CA LEU A 255 2.16 -16.84 1.62
C LEU A 255 2.18 -17.00 0.11
N ILE A 256 2.27 -18.26 -0.33
CA ILE A 256 2.24 -18.60 -1.74
C ILE A 256 0.81 -18.48 -2.25
N LYS A 257 0.62 -17.63 -3.26
CA LYS A 257 -0.61 -17.58 -4.05
C LYS A 257 -0.25 -17.24 -5.50
N LYS A 258 -1.12 -17.65 -6.42
CA LYS A 258 -0.99 -17.33 -7.84
C LYS A 258 -2.35 -16.94 -8.37
N GLN A 259 -2.49 -15.68 -8.77
CA GLN A 259 -3.76 -15.17 -9.28
C GLN A 259 -3.48 -14.31 -10.51
N GLY A 260 -4.29 -14.50 -11.55
CA GLY A 260 -4.23 -13.64 -12.71
C GLY A 260 -5.57 -13.58 -13.43
N ASP A 261 -5.80 -12.45 -14.07
CA ASP A 261 -7.02 -12.19 -14.82
C ASP A 261 -6.72 -11.16 -15.92
N VAL A 262 -7.59 -11.11 -16.92
CA VAL A 262 -7.46 -10.30 -18.13
C VAL A 262 -8.49 -9.18 -18.07
N GLU A 263 -8.08 -7.96 -18.41
CA GLU A 263 -8.86 -6.71 -18.37
C GLU A 263 -9.34 -6.23 -16.99
N THR A 264 -9.36 -7.09 -15.96
CA THR A 264 -9.85 -6.73 -14.62
C THR A 264 -8.97 -7.31 -13.52
N ASP A 265 -8.78 -6.55 -12.44
CA ASP A 265 -8.12 -7.00 -11.22
C ASP A 265 -9.02 -6.95 -9.99
N ASN A 266 -10.32 -6.67 -10.17
CA ASN A 266 -11.28 -6.49 -9.07
C ASN A 266 -11.39 -7.74 -8.17
N PHE A 267 -11.14 -8.94 -8.70
CA PHE A 267 -11.24 -10.22 -7.98
C PHE A 267 -9.89 -10.74 -7.47
N LEU A 268 -8.80 -10.04 -7.82
CA LEU A 268 -7.43 -10.43 -7.48
C LEU A 268 -7.00 -9.80 -6.16
N SER A 269 -5.76 -10.10 -5.75
CA SER A 269 -5.18 -9.68 -4.47
C SER A 269 -5.88 -10.29 -3.26
N PHE A 270 -5.65 -9.72 -2.09
CA PHE A 270 -6.09 -10.23 -0.80
C PHE A 270 -6.65 -9.12 0.09
N SER A 271 -7.40 -9.53 1.11
CA SER A 271 -7.61 -8.73 2.32
C SER A 271 -7.03 -9.44 3.53
N ASN A 272 -6.87 -8.69 4.62
CA ASN A 272 -6.61 -9.25 5.93
C ASN A 272 -7.65 -8.83 6.96
N ILE A 273 -7.89 -9.73 7.91
CA ILE A 273 -8.73 -9.51 9.08
C ILE A 273 -7.96 -9.99 10.32
N ILE A 274 -8.01 -9.21 11.38
CA ILE A 274 -7.41 -9.59 12.67
C ILE A 274 -8.55 -10.15 13.54
N THR A 275 -8.47 -11.45 13.85
CA THR A 275 -9.46 -12.15 14.68
C THR A 275 -8.79 -13.35 15.37
N ALA A 276 -9.32 -13.76 16.52
CA ALA A 276 -8.82 -14.92 17.27
C ALA A 276 -7.29 -14.92 17.56
N GLY A 277 -6.67 -13.74 17.63
CA GLY A 277 -5.22 -13.62 17.88
C GLY A 277 -4.34 -13.88 16.65
N GLU A 278 -4.92 -14.09 15.48
CA GLU A 278 -4.22 -14.30 14.21
C GLU A 278 -4.60 -13.22 13.18
N ILE A 279 -3.75 -13.07 12.16
CA ILE A 279 -4.07 -12.30 10.95
C ILE A 279 -4.51 -13.28 9.88
N HIS A 280 -5.78 -13.26 9.52
CA HIS A 280 -6.31 -14.08 8.44
C HIS A 280 -6.19 -13.36 7.10
N TYR A 281 -5.62 -14.03 6.11
CA TYR A 281 -5.47 -13.58 4.73
C TYR A 281 -6.54 -14.25 3.88
N LEU A 282 -7.35 -13.44 3.22
CA LEU A 282 -8.45 -13.86 2.36
C LEU A 282 -8.14 -13.52 0.91
N PHE A 283 -8.12 -14.52 0.03
CA PHE A 283 -7.88 -14.32 -1.40
C PHE A 283 -8.57 -15.41 -2.22
N MET A 284 -8.82 -15.13 -3.50
CA MET A 284 -9.43 -16.09 -4.42
C MET A 284 -8.43 -17.15 -4.88
N GLU A 285 -8.85 -18.42 -4.91
CA GLU A 285 -8.13 -19.50 -5.59
C GLU A 285 -9.10 -20.28 -6.49
N ALA A 286 -8.61 -20.70 -7.65
CA ALA A 286 -9.38 -21.53 -8.57
C ALA A 286 -9.34 -23.00 -8.09
N GLU A 287 -10.48 -23.53 -7.66
CA GLU A 287 -10.64 -24.94 -7.31
C GLU A 287 -11.49 -25.64 -8.39
N ARG A 288 -10.82 -26.27 -9.35
CA ARG A 288 -11.44 -26.90 -10.54
C ARG A 288 -12.28 -25.91 -11.35
N LYS A 289 -13.62 -26.01 -11.31
CA LYS A 289 -14.57 -25.13 -12.01
C LYS A 289 -15.13 -24.01 -11.12
N ASN A 290 -14.78 -24.01 -9.82
CA ASN A 290 -15.31 -23.05 -8.86
C ASN A 290 -14.21 -22.10 -8.40
N GLN A 291 -14.59 -20.86 -8.10
CA GLN A 291 -13.73 -19.92 -7.39
C GLN A 291 -14.08 -19.97 -5.90
N VAL A 292 -13.09 -20.16 -5.05
CA VAL A 292 -13.26 -20.25 -3.60
C VAL A 292 -12.41 -19.19 -2.91
N VAL A 293 -12.88 -18.72 -1.75
CA VAL A 293 -12.10 -17.81 -0.92
C VAL A 293 -11.24 -18.66 0.02
N ILE A 294 -9.93 -18.54 -0.13
CA ILE A 294 -8.94 -19.14 0.76
C ILE A 294 -8.87 -18.33 2.05
N ASN A 295 -8.64 -19.03 3.16
CA ASN A 295 -8.41 -18.43 4.47
C ASN A 295 -7.12 -19.02 5.06
N ASN A 296 -6.08 -18.21 5.14
CA ASN A 296 -4.83 -18.56 5.82
C ASN A 296 -4.64 -17.67 7.04
N GLY A 297 -4.53 -18.26 8.24
CA GLY A 297 -4.18 -17.52 9.45
C GLY A 297 -2.67 -17.44 9.63
N LEU A 298 -2.19 -16.27 10.02
CA LEU A 298 -0.82 -16.00 10.42
C LEU A 298 -0.80 -15.69 11.91
N SER A 299 -0.16 -16.58 12.66
CA SER A 299 0.02 -16.41 14.10
C SER A 299 1.03 -15.30 14.44
N PRO A 300 1.05 -14.81 15.69
CA PRO A 300 2.02 -13.80 16.13
C PRO A 300 3.49 -14.23 15.99
N SER A 301 3.77 -15.54 15.99
CA SER A 301 5.12 -16.09 15.80
C SER A 301 5.52 -16.23 14.33
N GLY A 302 4.70 -15.76 13.39
CA GLY A 302 4.93 -15.89 11.95
C GLY A 302 4.59 -17.26 11.36
N ARG A 303 4.00 -18.18 12.14
CA ARG A 303 3.57 -19.50 11.62
C ARG A 303 2.26 -19.35 10.85
N LEU A 304 2.22 -19.92 9.65
CA LEU A 304 1.06 -19.96 8.77
C LEU A 304 0.23 -21.23 9.00
N SER A 305 -1.09 -21.08 9.03
CA SER A 305 -2.08 -22.15 9.15
C SER A 305 -3.14 -22.00 8.06
N ARG A 306 -3.45 -23.07 7.32
CA ARG A 306 -4.52 -23.07 6.31
C ARG A 306 -5.83 -23.52 6.97
N TYR A 307 -6.86 -22.69 6.89
CA TYR A 307 -8.20 -22.98 7.38
C TYR A 307 -9.11 -23.47 6.26
N GLY A 308 -10.30 -23.95 6.63
CA GLY A 308 -11.35 -24.30 5.67
C GLY A 308 -11.65 -23.13 4.73
N THR A 309 -11.82 -23.44 3.44
CA THR A 309 -12.16 -22.42 2.45
C THR A 309 -13.56 -21.88 2.71
N LEU A 310 -13.74 -20.57 2.54
CA LEU A 310 -15.05 -19.94 2.73
C LEU A 310 -15.88 -20.21 1.47
N LYS A 311 -16.97 -20.96 1.65
CA LYS A 311 -17.92 -21.30 0.60
C LYS A 311 -19.29 -20.71 0.99
N GLY A 312 -19.91 -20.02 0.04
CA GLY A 312 -21.31 -19.60 0.20
C GLY A 312 -22.25 -20.79 0.01
N ASN A 313 -23.43 -20.71 0.63
CA ASN A 313 -24.51 -21.71 0.45
C ASN A 313 -25.15 -21.65 -0.94
N VAL A 314 -24.79 -20.64 -1.75
CA VAL A 314 -25.39 -20.37 -3.05
C VAL A 314 -24.28 -20.19 -4.08
N SER A 315 -24.41 -20.86 -5.22
CA SER A 315 -23.46 -20.78 -6.33
C SER A 315 -23.62 -19.48 -7.13
N GLY A 316 -22.54 -19.06 -7.80
CA GLY A 316 -22.57 -17.97 -8.79
C GLY A 316 -22.14 -16.59 -8.27
N TYR A 317 -21.59 -16.53 -7.06
CA TYR A 317 -20.96 -15.33 -6.52
C TYR A 317 -19.47 -15.30 -6.86
N SER A 318 -19.00 -14.18 -7.41
CA SER A 318 -17.58 -13.88 -7.61
C SER A 318 -17.14 -12.85 -6.57
N PHE A 319 -16.34 -13.28 -5.61
CA PHE A 319 -15.93 -12.48 -4.47
C PHE A 319 -14.74 -11.57 -4.81
N MET A 320 -14.67 -10.39 -4.17
CA MET A 320 -13.63 -9.38 -4.37
C MET A 320 -12.86 -9.13 -3.06
N PRO A 321 -11.97 -10.06 -2.62
CA PRO A 321 -11.35 -9.99 -1.30
C PRO A 321 -10.59 -8.69 -1.04
N LYS A 322 -9.89 -8.13 -2.03
CA LYS A 322 -9.17 -6.85 -1.92
C LYS A 322 -10.02 -5.68 -1.43
N LEU A 323 -11.31 -5.70 -1.71
CA LEU A 323 -12.25 -4.62 -1.40
C LEU A 323 -12.97 -4.84 -0.05
N SER A 324 -12.52 -5.84 0.72
CA SER A 324 -13.19 -6.22 1.96
C SER A 324 -12.90 -5.26 3.09
N LYS A 325 -13.87 -5.11 3.99
CA LYS A 325 -13.74 -4.25 5.17
C LYS A 325 -14.13 -5.01 6.43
N GLN A 326 -13.24 -5.06 7.41
CA GLN A 326 -13.57 -5.54 8.75
C GLN A 326 -14.55 -4.55 9.41
N VAL A 327 -15.72 -5.04 9.80
CA VAL A 327 -16.80 -4.24 10.42
C VAL A 327 -17.09 -4.64 11.87
N GLY A 328 -16.39 -5.65 12.37
CA GLY A 328 -16.46 -6.08 13.77
C GLY A 328 -15.28 -6.98 14.15
N PRO A 329 -15.19 -7.41 15.41
CA PRO A 329 -14.04 -8.17 15.91
C PRO A 329 -13.75 -9.48 15.15
N ALA A 330 -14.81 -10.14 14.67
CA ALA A 330 -14.74 -11.39 13.91
C ALA A 330 -15.57 -11.31 12.63
N ARG A 331 -15.83 -10.11 12.10
CA ARG A 331 -16.76 -9.91 10.98
C ARG A 331 -16.16 -9.05 9.89
N VAL A 332 -16.27 -9.51 8.64
CA VAL A 332 -15.83 -8.78 7.45
C VAL A 332 -16.96 -8.73 6.43
N ILE A 333 -17.14 -7.56 5.81
CA ILE A 333 -17.96 -7.41 4.62
C ILE A 333 -17.06 -7.64 3.41
N LEU A 334 -17.45 -8.60 2.58
CA LEU A 334 -16.74 -9.02 1.39
C LEU A 334 -17.61 -8.71 0.17
N PRO A 335 -17.26 -7.69 -0.64
CA PRO A 335 -17.99 -7.39 -1.86
C PRO A 335 -17.94 -8.58 -2.83
N CYS A 336 -19.02 -8.78 -3.57
CA CYS A 336 -19.10 -9.82 -4.58
C CYS A 336 -19.98 -9.38 -5.77
N MET A 337 -19.79 -10.03 -6.91
CA MET A 337 -20.69 -9.91 -8.04
C MET A 337 -21.60 -11.14 -8.13
N TYR A 338 -22.88 -10.89 -8.42
CA TYR A 338 -23.86 -11.93 -8.71
C TYR A 338 -24.71 -11.51 -9.90
N ARG A 339 -24.65 -12.26 -11.00
CA ARG A 339 -25.41 -11.98 -12.24
C ARG A 339 -25.33 -10.52 -12.71
N GLY A 340 -24.15 -9.91 -12.59
CA GLY A 340 -23.89 -8.53 -13.02
C GLY A 340 -24.22 -7.45 -11.97
N TYR A 341 -24.75 -7.81 -10.81
CA TYR A 341 -25.01 -6.87 -9.72
C TYR A 341 -23.94 -6.98 -8.63
N ILE A 342 -23.60 -5.85 -8.01
CA ILE A 342 -22.80 -5.83 -6.78
C ILE A 342 -23.69 -6.29 -5.62
N ALA A 343 -23.15 -7.20 -4.82
CA ALA A 343 -23.70 -7.62 -3.53
C ALA A 343 -22.60 -7.57 -2.45
N PHE A 344 -23.01 -7.69 -1.20
CA PHE A 344 -22.12 -7.68 -0.04
C PHE A 344 -22.37 -8.91 0.81
N ALA A 345 -21.37 -9.77 0.94
CA ALA A 345 -21.42 -10.93 1.82
C ALA A 345 -20.85 -10.58 3.19
N LEU A 346 -21.55 -10.95 4.26
CA LEU A 346 -21.00 -10.93 5.61
C LEU A 346 -20.34 -12.28 5.89
N VAL A 347 -19.03 -12.26 6.18
CA VAL A 347 -18.31 -13.42 6.70
C VAL A 347 -18.12 -13.22 8.20
N ASP A 348 -18.59 -14.19 8.99
CA ASP A 348 -18.49 -14.20 10.46
C ASP A 348 -17.58 -15.35 10.90
N PHE A 349 -16.43 -15.02 11.47
CA PHE A 349 -15.40 -15.95 11.96
C PHE A 349 -15.67 -16.44 13.39
N SER A 350 -16.78 -16.03 14.02
CA SER A 350 -17.18 -16.52 15.35
C SER A 350 -17.98 -17.82 15.32
N ARG A 351 -18.34 -18.31 14.13
CA ARG A 351 -19.24 -19.44 13.92
C ARG A 351 -18.57 -20.62 13.26
#